data_AF-A0A8T0U928-F1
#
_entry.id   AF-A0A8T0U928-F1
#
_cell.length_a   1.000
_cell.length_b   1.000
_cell.length_c   1.000
_cell.angle_alpha   90.00
_cell.angle_beta   90.00
_cell.angle_gamma   90.00
#
_symmetry.space_group_name_H-M   'P 1'
#
loop_
_entity.id
_entity.type
_entity.pdbx_description
1 polymer ?
#
loop_
_entity_poly.entity_id
_entity_poly.type
_entity_poly.pdbx_seq_one_letter_code
_entity_poly.pdbx_strand_id
1 'polypeptide(L)'
;MQLLYAVTVGVGTGNGRNEYELTVDTVTNLTWLQCKPCSPAVPQSKPAFDPSASLTFHNVTGTSELCQPPYKATADGLCGFRLKVQRRGLLPLSVQGLLFIDNFTMDGEPLEYRPFFGCSHSTRRFENGGKYAGVFTLEAHHRGLAQFSYCLVGGETSRQGFLRFGADVPHRPAGHMTTTRILPALHTDEPEYYVGLVGVSLGARRLDAIRPETLARRADGEGGCVVDLGPPVMVMVQEAYGVVEEALWSELERHGRSGWGSGVATASACGRRRRPGGASRRCCSTSPRRRRCWCSRLSSSS
;
A
#
# COMPACT_ATOMS: atom_id res chain seq x y z
N MET A 1 10.00 9.25 0.58
CA MET A 1 10.16 7.78 0.63
C MET A 1 9.30 7.18 -0.47
N GLN A 2 9.90 6.56 -1.50
CA GLN A 2 9.17 6.18 -2.71
C GLN A 2 8.24 4.97 -2.47
N LEU A 3 6.98 5.09 -2.91
CA LEU A 3 5.99 4.01 -2.94
C LEU A 3 6.42 2.95 -3.97
N LEU A 4 6.46 1.68 -3.55
CA LEU A 4 7.07 0.59 -4.35
C LEU A 4 6.12 -0.04 -5.37
N TYR A 5 4.82 -0.07 -5.09
CA TYR A 5 3.86 -0.81 -5.89
C TYR A 5 2.74 0.09 -6.38
N ALA A 6 2.41 -0.08 -7.65
CA ALA A 6 1.33 0.63 -8.31
C ALA A 6 0.54 -0.34 -9.18
N VAL A 7 -0.71 0.01 -9.42
CA VAL A 7 -1.60 -0.62 -10.39
C VAL A 7 -1.86 0.35 -11.53
N THR A 8 -1.97 -0.19 -12.75
CA THR A 8 -2.45 0.57 -13.90
C THR A 8 -3.95 0.41 -13.97
N VAL A 9 -4.68 1.52 -13.96
CA VAL A 9 -6.13 1.54 -14.12
C VAL A 9 -6.51 2.43 -15.30
N GLY A 10 -7.44 1.95 -16.12
CA GLY A 10 -8.13 2.79 -17.10
C GLY A 10 -9.23 3.58 -16.41
N VAL A 11 -9.39 4.86 -16.76
CA VAL A 11 -10.43 5.75 -16.22
C VAL A 11 -11.09 6.50 -17.37
N GLY A 12 -12.42 6.49 -17.38
CA GLY A 12 -13.25 7.17 -18.38
C GLY A 12 -13.58 6.33 -19.61
N THR A 13 -14.34 6.91 -20.53
CA THR A 13 -14.82 6.26 -21.77
C THR A 13 -14.49 7.06 -23.03
N GLY A 14 -14.54 6.38 -24.18
CA GLY A 14 -14.30 6.99 -25.50
C GLY A 14 -12.94 7.69 -25.58
N ASN A 15 -12.92 8.90 -26.15
CA ASN A 15 -11.72 9.73 -26.26
C ASN A 15 -11.22 10.28 -24.91
N GLY A 16 -12.06 10.23 -23.86
CA GLY A 16 -11.68 10.61 -22.51
C GLY A 16 -11.01 9.50 -21.70
N ARG A 17 -11.01 8.26 -22.22
CA ARG A 17 -10.38 7.14 -21.53
C ARG A 17 -8.87 7.32 -21.47
N ASN A 18 -8.32 7.26 -20.26
CA ASN A 18 -6.88 7.34 -20.02
C ASN A 18 -6.42 6.27 -19.03
N GLU A 19 -5.15 5.86 -19.12
CA GLU A 19 -4.55 4.91 -18.18
C GLU A 19 -3.66 5.63 -17.17
N TYR A 20 -3.91 5.37 -15.89
CA TYR A 20 -3.23 6.00 -14.77
C TYR A 20 -2.53 4.97 -13.91
N GLU A 21 -1.34 5.32 -13.44
CA GLU A 21 -0.61 4.53 -12.45
C GLU A 21 -0.94 5.06 -11.06
N LEU A 22 -1.60 4.22 -10.25
CA LEU A 22 -2.01 4.56 -8.89
C LEU A 22 -1.22 3.72 -7.90
N THR A 23 -0.64 4.35 -6.89
CA THR A 23 0.07 3.63 -5.84
C THR A 23 -0.89 2.85 -4.98
N VAL A 24 -0.53 1.63 -4.61
CA VAL A 24 -1.41 0.76 -3.82
C VAL A 24 -1.23 1.04 -2.33
N ASP A 25 -2.33 1.15 -1.60
CA ASP A 25 -2.33 1.07 -0.14
C ASP A 25 -3.49 0.22 0.40
N THR A 26 -3.38 -0.18 1.66
CA THR A 26 -4.39 -0.99 2.39
C THR A 26 -4.87 -0.27 3.64
N VAL A 27 -4.50 0.99 3.83
CA VAL A 27 -4.72 1.77 5.05
C VAL A 27 -5.54 3.04 4.80
N THR A 28 -6.10 3.19 3.60
CA THR A 28 -7.08 4.23 3.28
C THR A 28 -8.34 3.59 2.72
N ASN A 29 -9.48 4.27 2.77
CA ASN A 29 -10.78 3.73 2.31
C ASN A 29 -11.29 4.36 1.02
N LEU A 30 -10.49 5.18 0.32
CA LEU A 30 -10.90 5.85 -0.91
C LEU A 30 -9.82 5.73 -1.98
N THR A 31 -10.16 5.10 -3.12
CA THR A 31 -9.35 5.24 -4.33
C THR A 31 -9.57 6.64 -4.88
N TRP A 32 -8.49 7.35 -5.17
CA TRP A 32 -8.55 8.71 -5.70
C TRP A 32 -7.43 8.96 -6.72
N LEU A 33 -7.67 9.92 -7.61
CA LEU A 33 -6.69 10.43 -8.57
C LEU A 33 -6.81 11.95 -8.71
N GLN A 34 -5.74 12.59 -9.18
CA GLN A 34 -5.74 14.02 -9.47
C GLN A 34 -6.58 14.34 -10.71
N CYS A 35 -7.54 15.27 -10.57
CA CYS A 35 -8.48 15.66 -11.62
C CYS A 35 -8.49 17.17 -11.87
N LYS A 36 -8.75 17.56 -13.13
CA LYS A 36 -9.00 18.95 -13.47
C LYS A 36 -10.29 19.48 -12.78
N PRO A 37 -10.29 20.75 -12.32
CA PRO A 37 -9.16 21.67 -12.29
C PRO A 37 -8.21 21.36 -11.12
N CYS A 38 -7.03 20.84 -11.43
CA CYS A 38 -5.91 20.75 -10.49
C CYS A 38 -4.61 21.01 -11.22
N SER A 39 -3.64 21.61 -10.53
CA SER A 39 -2.26 21.70 -10.98
C SER A 39 -1.41 20.84 -10.05
N PRO A 40 -1.05 19.61 -10.45
CA PRO A 40 -0.19 18.74 -9.65
C PRO A 40 1.11 19.46 -9.29
N ALA A 41 1.43 19.52 -8.00
CA ALA A 41 2.67 20.16 -7.54
C ALA A 41 3.93 19.44 -8.05
N VAL A 42 3.81 18.14 -8.34
CA VAL A 42 4.81 17.33 -9.02
C VAL A 42 4.15 16.70 -10.25
N PRO A 43 4.79 16.71 -11.42
CA PRO A 43 4.26 16.05 -12.62
C PRO A 43 3.95 14.57 -12.38
N GLN A 44 3.03 14.03 -13.16
CA GLN A 44 2.67 12.60 -13.22
C GLN A 44 2.81 12.11 -14.67
N SER A 45 2.86 10.80 -14.90
CA SER A 45 3.08 10.20 -16.23
C SER A 45 2.06 10.64 -17.28
N LYS A 46 0.82 10.90 -16.85
CA LYS A 46 -0.27 11.41 -17.68
C LYS A 46 -0.77 12.74 -17.10
N PRO A 47 -1.34 13.64 -17.93
CA PRO A 47 -2.04 14.81 -17.42
C PRO A 47 -3.14 14.41 -16.43
N ALA A 48 -3.44 15.30 -15.49
CA ALA A 48 -4.57 15.12 -14.58
C ALA A 48 -5.84 14.78 -15.36
N PHE A 49 -6.62 13.83 -14.81
CA PHE A 49 -7.84 13.35 -15.44
C PHE A 49 -8.77 14.52 -15.73
N ASP A 50 -9.34 14.55 -16.93
CA ASP A 50 -10.28 15.58 -17.35
C ASP A 50 -11.69 14.99 -17.33
N PRO A 51 -12.48 15.29 -16.28
CA PRO A 51 -13.84 14.77 -16.17
C PRO A 51 -14.72 15.10 -17.38
N SER A 52 -14.49 16.25 -18.02
CA SER A 52 -15.31 16.72 -19.15
C SER A 52 -15.10 15.92 -20.43
N ALA A 53 -14.00 15.15 -20.51
CA ALA A 53 -13.69 14.33 -21.67
C ALA A 53 -14.35 12.94 -21.63
N SER A 54 -14.84 12.50 -20.47
CA SER A 54 -15.49 11.19 -20.28
C SER A 54 -17.00 11.31 -20.32
N LEU A 55 -17.65 10.52 -21.18
CA LEU A 55 -19.12 10.54 -21.35
C LEU A 55 -19.87 9.84 -20.20
N THR A 56 -19.17 9.02 -19.41
CA THR A 56 -19.71 8.26 -18.29
C THR A 56 -19.38 8.88 -16.93
N PHE A 57 -18.73 10.05 -16.94
CA PHE A 57 -18.42 10.77 -15.71
C PHE A 57 -19.67 11.39 -15.10
N HIS A 58 -19.89 11.13 -13.82
CA HIS A 58 -20.95 11.74 -13.05
C HIS A 58 -20.46 12.12 -11.65
N ASN A 59 -20.66 13.37 -11.23
CA ASN A 59 -20.42 13.74 -9.83
C ASN A 59 -21.44 13.07 -8.91
N VAL A 60 -20.98 12.60 -7.75
CA VAL A 60 -21.89 12.15 -6.69
C VAL A 60 -22.51 13.39 -6.05
N THR A 61 -23.84 13.40 -5.92
CA THR A 61 -24.55 14.50 -5.26
C THR A 61 -24.40 14.42 -3.74
N GLY A 62 -24.49 15.56 -3.06
CA GLY A 62 -24.42 15.64 -1.60
C GLY A 62 -25.59 14.97 -0.88
N THR A 63 -26.70 14.72 -1.58
CA THR A 63 -27.88 13.99 -1.08
C THR A 63 -27.86 12.49 -1.39
N SER A 64 -26.84 12.02 -2.11
CA SER A 64 -26.69 10.61 -2.46
C SER A 64 -26.47 9.76 -1.20
N GLU A 65 -26.96 8.52 -1.21
CA GLU A 65 -26.63 7.51 -0.19
C GLU A 65 -25.13 7.19 -0.13
N LEU A 66 -24.38 7.50 -1.20
CA LEU A 66 -22.92 7.39 -1.21
C LEU A 66 -22.25 8.53 -0.43
N CYS A 67 -22.93 9.65 -0.22
CA CYS A 67 -22.41 10.83 0.46
C CYS A 67 -22.67 10.81 1.96
N GLN A 68 -22.15 9.79 2.63
CA GLN A 68 -22.23 9.64 4.08
C GLN A 68 -20.89 9.93 4.74
N PRO A 69 -20.84 10.27 6.04
CA PRO A 69 -19.59 10.44 6.77
C PRO A 69 -18.61 9.28 6.48
N PRO A 70 -17.33 9.59 6.20
CA PRO A 70 -16.65 10.87 6.39
C PRO A 70 -16.86 11.91 5.27
N TYR A 71 -17.60 11.60 4.22
CA TYR A 71 -17.90 12.50 3.11
C TYR A 71 -19.01 13.48 3.49
N LYS A 72 -19.01 14.67 2.87
CA LYS A 72 -19.96 15.74 3.18
C LYS A 72 -20.37 16.51 1.94
N ALA A 73 -21.63 16.92 1.89
CA ALA A 73 -22.11 17.84 0.87
C ALA A 73 -21.33 19.16 0.89
N THR A 74 -20.92 19.63 -0.29
CA THR A 74 -20.34 20.95 -0.50
C THR A 74 -21.44 22.01 -0.64
N ALA A 75 -21.06 23.29 -0.66
CA ALA A 75 -21.99 24.39 -0.91
C ALA A 75 -22.72 24.26 -2.26
N ASP A 76 -22.05 23.65 -3.25
CA ASP A 76 -22.58 23.42 -4.60
C ASP A 76 -23.46 22.15 -4.69
N GLY A 77 -23.77 21.51 -3.56
CA GLY A 77 -24.62 20.31 -3.52
C GLY A 77 -23.95 19.03 -4.03
N LEU A 78 -22.63 19.02 -4.19
CA LEU A 78 -21.85 17.84 -4.58
C LEU A 78 -21.24 17.14 -3.37
N CYS A 79 -20.87 15.87 -3.51
CA CYS A 79 -20.25 15.14 -2.42
C CYS A 79 -18.74 15.38 -2.36
N GLY A 80 -18.28 16.03 -1.30
CA GLY A 80 -16.87 16.31 -1.05
C GLY A 80 -16.21 15.29 -0.13
N PHE A 81 -14.93 15.04 -0.37
CA PHE A 81 -14.08 14.25 0.53
C PHE A 81 -12.87 15.07 1.00
N ARG A 82 -12.38 14.76 2.20
CA ARG A 82 -11.06 15.17 2.68
C ARG A 82 -10.37 13.99 3.34
N LEU A 83 -9.22 13.62 2.81
CA LEU A 83 -8.37 12.57 3.34
C LEU A 83 -7.13 13.20 3.97
N LYS A 84 -6.85 12.86 5.23
CA LYS A 84 -5.60 13.21 5.91
C LYS A 84 -4.91 11.92 6.32
N VAL A 85 -3.75 11.63 5.72
CA VAL A 85 -2.99 10.43 6.03
C VAL A 85 -1.76 10.83 6.82
N GLN A 86 -1.68 10.38 8.07
CA GLN A 86 -0.52 10.57 8.93
C GLN A 86 0.38 9.35 8.83
N ARG A 87 1.61 9.53 8.35
CA ARG A 87 2.64 8.49 8.38
C ARG A 87 3.66 8.84 9.46
N ARG A 88 4.05 7.88 10.28
CA ARG A 88 5.00 8.11 11.38
C ARG A 88 6.30 8.68 10.83
N GLY A 89 6.80 9.77 11.42
CA GLY A 89 8.02 10.46 10.98
C GLY A 89 7.87 11.33 9.73
N LEU A 90 6.66 11.46 9.17
CA LEU A 90 6.37 12.33 8.03
C LEU A 90 5.27 13.32 8.37
N LEU A 91 5.28 14.44 7.67
CA LEU A 91 4.19 15.39 7.73
C LEU A 91 2.93 14.84 7.03
N PRO A 92 1.72 15.16 7.50
CA PRO A 92 0.50 14.55 6.98
C PRO A 92 0.28 14.90 5.51
N LEU A 93 -0.03 13.87 4.72
CA LEU A 93 -0.61 14.00 3.38
C LEU A 93 -2.03 14.55 3.55
N SER A 94 -2.39 15.55 2.75
CA SER A 94 -3.75 16.07 2.69
C SER A 94 -4.25 16.03 1.25
N VAL A 95 -5.41 15.41 1.05
CA VAL A 95 -6.06 15.28 -0.25
C VAL A 95 -7.51 15.73 -0.10
N GLN A 96 -8.01 16.53 -1.03
CA GLN A 96 -9.40 16.98 -1.02
C GLN A 96 -9.95 17.11 -2.43
N GLY A 97 -11.25 16.85 -2.56
CA GLY A 97 -11.89 16.82 -3.85
C GLY A 97 -13.35 16.41 -3.77
N LEU A 98 -13.88 15.94 -4.89
CA LEU A 98 -15.26 15.51 -5.04
C LEU A 98 -15.32 14.00 -5.32
N LEU A 99 -16.35 13.33 -4.82
CA LEU A 99 -16.65 11.97 -5.23
C LEU A 99 -17.31 11.98 -6.61
N PHE A 100 -16.93 11.02 -7.45
CA PHE A 100 -17.47 10.85 -8.78
C PHE A 100 -17.62 9.37 -9.13
N ILE A 101 -18.46 9.09 -10.10
CA ILE A 101 -18.71 7.79 -10.72
C ILE A 101 -18.20 7.88 -12.15
N ASP A 102 -17.44 6.87 -12.58
CA ASP A 102 -17.05 6.71 -13.99
C ASP A 102 -16.62 5.26 -14.23
N ASN A 103 -16.34 4.91 -15.49
CA ASN A 103 -15.82 3.62 -15.87
C ASN A 103 -14.35 3.48 -15.45
N PHE A 104 -14.08 2.49 -14.60
CA PHE A 104 -12.74 2.09 -14.22
C PHE A 104 -12.45 0.68 -14.72
N THR A 105 -11.30 0.51 -15.36
CA THR A 105 -10.85 -0.78 -15.86
C THR A 105 -9.48 -1.17 -15.29
N MET A 106 -9.25 -2.47 -15.14
CA MET A 106 -7.95 -3.03 -14.79
C MET A 106 -7.67 -4.17 -15.77
N ASP A 107 -6.48 -4.19 -16.37
CA ASP A 107 -6.12 -5.13 -17.44
C ASP A 107 -7.11 -5.15 -18.62
N GLY A 108 -7.75 -4.00 -18.88
CA GLY A 108 -8.74 -3.84 -19.96
C GLY A 108 -10.18 -4.21 -19.57
N GLU A 109 -10.37 -4.89 -18.44
CA GLU A 109 -11.68 -5.33 -17.98
C GLU A 109 -12.28 -4.34 -16.97
N PRO A 110 -13.60 -4.08 -17.02
CA PRO A 110 -14.30 -3.28 -16.02
C PRO A 110 -14.11 -3.88 -14.62
N LEU A 111 -13.92 -3.00 -13.62
CA LEU A 111 -13.96 -3.44 -12.23
C LEU A 111 -15.39 -3.84 -11.85
N GLU A 112 -15.59 -5.09 -11.44
CA GLU A 112 -16.91 -5.63 -11.06
C GLU A 112 -17.51 -4.98 -9.79
N TYR A 113 -16.76 -4.17 -9.06
CA TYR A 113 -17.12 -3.74 -7.71
C TYR A 113 -16.93 -2.23 -7.43
N ARG A 114 -18.03 -1.67 -6.90
CA ARG A 114 -18.34 -0.30 -6.41
C ARG A 114 -18.00 0.94 -7.23
N PRO A 115 -18.93 1.93 -7.21
CA PRO A 115 -19.20 2.78 -8.36
C PRO A 115 -18.48 4.13 -8.32
N PHE A 116 -17.75 4.47 -7.25
CA PHE A 116 -17.28 5.84 -7.06
C PHE A 116 -15.83 5.95 -6.57
N PHE A 117 -15.23 7.09 -6.86
CA PHE A 117 -13.82 7.41 -6.68
C PHE A 117 -13.66 8.86 -6.26
N GLY A 118 -12.50 9.21 -5.72
CA GLY A 118 -12.16 10.59 -5.38
C GLY A 118 -11.48 11.33 -6.54
N CYS A 119 -12.12 12.37 -7.07
CA CYS A 119 -11.47 13.34 -7.95
C CYS A 119 -10.80 14.42 -7.11
N SER A 120 -9.49 14.32 -6.92
CA SER A 120 -8.72 15.26 -6.11
C SER A 120 -8.41 16.54 -6.88
N HIS A 121 -8.90 17.67 -6.36
CA HIS A 121 -8.59 19.01 -6.88
C HIS A 121 -7.43 19.68 -6.13
N SER A 122 -7.09 19.17 -4.94
CA SER A 122 -5.94 19.66 -4.18
C SER A 122 -5.25 18.54 -3.39
N THR A 123 -3.97 18.36 -3.68
CA THR A 123 -3.07 17.45 -2.97
C THR A 123 -1.94 18.26 -2.34
N ARG A 124 -1.71 18.09 -1.03
CA ARG A 124 -0.54 18.65 -0.34
C ARG A 124 0.33 17.50 0.17
N ARG A 125 1.64 17.56 -0.13
CA ARG A 125 2.64 16.55 0.26
C ARG A 125 2.37 15.15 -0.30
N PHE A 126 1.73 15.08 -1.47
CA PHE A 126 1.63 13.83 -2.21
C PHE A 126 2.96 13.56 -2.92
N GLU A 127 3.71 12.59 -2.41
CA GLU A 127 4.96 12.12 -3.02
C GLU A 127 4.66 11.15 -4.17
N ASN A 128 4.35 11.69 -5.34
CA ASN A 128 3.93 10.90 -6.49
C ASN A 128 5.08 10.30 -7.32
N GLY A 129 6.34 10.54 -6.92
CA GLY A 129 7.53 10.02 -7.61
C GLY A 129 7.70 10.48 -9.06
N GLY A 130 7.05 11.58 -9.47
CA GLY A 130 7.06 12.05 -10.87
C GLY A 130 6.21 11.22 -11.82
N LYS A 131 5.40 10.30 -11.29
CA LYS A 131 4.82 9.18 -12.04
C LYS A 131 3.35 8.98 -11.71
N TYR A 132 3.02 8.88 -10.44
CA TYR A 132 1.73 8.39 -9.97
C TYR A 132 0.64 9.47 -9.97
N ALA A 133 -0.58 9.08 -10.35
CA ALA A 133 -1.72 10.00 -10.44
C ALA A 133 -2.53 10.10 -9.15
N GLY A 134 -2.37 9.12 -8.26
CA GLY A 134 -3.12 9.00 -7.01
C GLY A 134 -2.90 7.65 -6.35
N VAL A 135 -3.92 7.20 -5.61
CA VAL A 135 -3.86 6.02 -4.75
C VAL A 135 -5.01 5.08 -5.07
N PHE A 136 -4.70 3.78 -5.12
CA PHE A 136 -5.66 2.70 -5.23
C PHE A 136 -5.71 1.91 -3.91
N THR A 137 -6.84 1.93 -3.22
CA THR A 137 -7.02 1.19 -1.97
C THR A 137 -7.55 -0.23 -2.20
N LEU A 138 -7.07 -1.18 -1.39
CA LEU A 138 -7.56 -2.56 -1.32
C LEU A 138 -8.58 -2.81 -0.19
N GLU A 139 -9.18 -1.77 0.38
CA GLU A 139 -10.25 -1.91 1.37
C GLU A 139 -11.46 -2.63 0.74
N ALA A 140 -11.83 -3.79 1.29
CA ALA A 140 -12.76 -4.76 0.67
C ALA A 140 -14.21 -4.57 1.12
N HIS A 141 -14.45 -4.07 2.35
CA HIS A 141 -15.80 -3.88 2.87
C HIS A 141 -16.54 -2.79 2.08
N HIS A 142 -15.92 -1.64 1.77
CA HIS A 142 -16.50 -0.61 0.89
C HIS A 142 -16.47 -1.01 -0.59
N ARG A 143 -16.21 -2.27 -0.94
CA ARG A 143 -16.29 -2.78 -2.31
C ARG A 143 -17.32 -3.89 -2.49
N GLY A 144 -17.94 -4.37 -1.41
CA GLY A 144 -18.84 -5.54 -1.52
C GLY A 144 -18.07 -6.81 -1.93
N LEU A 145 -16.75 -6.77 -1.80
CA LEU A 145 -15.87 -7.88 -2.08
C LEU A 145 -15.60 -8.63 -0.79
N ALA A 146 -15.79 -9.94 -0.81
CA ALA A 146 -15.44 -10.79 0.32
C ALA A 146 -13.92 -11.03 0.45
N GLN A 147 -13.16 -10.81 -0.64
CA GLN A 147 -11.77 -11.26 -0.72
C GLN A 147 -10.96 -10.62 -1.86
N PHE A 148 -9.65 -10.50 -1.63
CA PHE A 148 -8.65 -10.25 -2.67
C PHE A 148 -7.37 -11.07 -2.42
N SER A 149 -6.53 -11.18 -3.44
CA SER A 149 -5.19 -11.75 -3.33
C SER A 149 -4.19 -10.95 -4.14
N TYR A 150 -2.98 -10.83 -3.64
CA TYR A 150 -1.90 -10.13 -4.31
C TYR A 150 -0.62 -10.94 -4.26
N CYS A 151 0.26 -10.71 -5.23
CA CYS A 151 1.64 -11.14 -5.14
C CYS A 151 2.61 -10.07 -5.59
N LEU A 152 3.43 -9.62 -4.65
CA LEU A 152 4.46 -8.62 -4.88
C LEU A 152 5.77 -9.31 -5.29
N VAL A 153 6.36 -8.80 -6.35
CA VAL A 153 7.69 -9.19 -6.82
C VAL A 153 8.66 -8.03 -6.58
N GLY A 154 9.77 -8.32 -5.92
CA GLY A 154 10.85 -7.36 -5.69
C GLY A 154 12.05 -7.66 -6.60
N GLY A 155 12.71 -6.60 -7.06
CA GLY A 155 13.90 -6.70 -7.92
C GLY A 155 13.55 -6.97 -9.39
N GLU A 156 14.26 -6.27 -10.27
CA GLU A 156 14.09 -6.21 -11.74
C GLU A 156 12.76 -5.63 -12.25
N THR A 157 12.87 -4.64 -13.14
CA THR A 157 11.78 -3.85 -13.72
C THR A 157 10.90 -4.62 -14.72
N SER A 158 11.25 -5.88 -15.05
CA SER A 158 10.55 -6.67 -16.07
C SER A 158 9.53 -7.66 -15.52
N ARG A 159 9.41 -7.81 -14.19
CA ARG A 159 8.46 -8.75 -13.58
C ARG A 159 7.31 -8.00 -12.92
N GLN A 160 6.10 -8.33 -13.34
CA GLN A 160 4.87 -7.83 -12.75
C GLN A 160 4.35 -8.81 -11.71
N GLY A 161 3.79 -8.26 -10.63
CA GLY A 161 3.03 -9.00 -9.64
C GLY A 161 1.63 -9.33 -10.16
N PHE A 162 0.74 -9.70 -9.24
CA PHE A 162 -0.69 -9.73 -9.54
C PHE A 162 -1.50 -9.16 -8.39
N LEU A 163 -2.70 -8.70 -8.71
CA LEU A 163 -3.74 -8.32 -7.79
C LEU A 163 -5.06 -8.86 -8.35
N ARG A 164 -5.83 -9.59 -7.53
CA ARG A 164 -7.06 -10.28 -7.94
C ARG A 164 -8.13 -10.09 -6.90
N PHE A 165 -9.38 -10.04 -7.34
CA PHE A 165 -10.54 -9.73 -6.50
C PHE A 165 -11.62 -10.79 -6.65
N GLY A 166 -12.44 -10.96 -5.61
CA GLY A 166 -13.66 -11.76 -5.69
C GLY A 166 -13.43 -13.17 -6.25
N ALA A 167 -14.18 -13.53 -7.29
CA ALA A 167 -14.16 -14.84 -7.92
C ALA A 167 -12.84 -15.17 -8.63
N ASP A 168 -12.03 -14.17 -9.02
CA ASP A 168 -10.73 -14.37 -9.66
C ASP A 168 -9.66 -14.90 -8.70
N VAL A 169 -9.94 -14.84 -7.39
CA VAL A 169 -9.05 -15.36 -6.37
C VAL A 169 -9.14 -16.90 -6.36
N PRO A 170 -8.07 -17.62 -6.78
CA PRO A 170 -8.16 -19.06 -6.94
C PRO A 170 -8.46 -19.78 -5.63
N HIS A 171 -9.37 -20.73 -5.66
CA HIS A 171 -9.56 -21.67 -4.56
C HIS A 171 -8.30 -22.54 -4.43
N ARG A 172 -7.56 -22.37 -3.33
CA ARG A 172 -6.36 -23.16 -3.03
C ARG A 172 -6.78 -24.29 -2.07
N PRO A 173 -6.42 -25.55 -2.34
CA PRO A 173 -6.68 -26.65 -1.41
C PRO A 173 -6.04 -26.38 -0.03
N ALA A 174 -6.65 -26.92 1.02
CA ALA A 174 -6.12 -26.86 2.38
C ALA A 174 -4.66 -27.36 2.41
N GLY A 175 -3.78 -26.66 3.13
CA GLY A 175 -2.36 -27.00 3.27
C GLY A 175 -1.39 -26.26 2.32
N HIS A 176 -1.88 -25.55 1.31
CA HIS A 176 -1.04 -24.73 0.43
C HIS A 176 -0.82 -23.29 0.92
N MET A 177 -1.53 -22.87 1.98
CA MET A 177 -1.44 -21.53 2.55
C MET A 177 -1.57 -21.60 4.07
N THR A 178 -0.69 -20.90 4.78
CA THR A 178 -0.87 -20.63 6.21
C THR A 178 -1.85 -19.48 6.36
N THR A 179 -2.87 -19.65 7.20
CA THR A 179 -3.87 -18.64 7.46
C THR A 179 -3.69 -18.04 8.85
N THR A 180 -4.04 -16.78 8.98
CA THR A 180 -4.17 -16.09 10.27
C THR A 180 -5.48 -15.31 10.25
N ARG A 181 -6.05 -15.06 11.43
CA ARG A 181 -7.29 -14.31 11.56
C ARG A 181 -7.01 -12.82 11.31
N ILE A 182 -7.81 -12.21 10.44
CA ILE A 182 -7.92 -10.75 10.38
C ILE A 182 -8.66 -10.30 11.64
N LEU A 183 -8.02 -9.46 12.45
CA LEU A 183 -8.63 -8.94 13.68
C LEU A 183 -9.77 -7.98 13.32
N PRO A 184 -10.88 -8.00 14.09
CA PRO A 184 -12.00 -7.11 13.81
C PRO A 184 -11.60 -5.64 13.96
N ALA A 185 -12.17 -4.78 13.13
CA ALA A 185 -12.08 -3.34 13.32
C ALA A 185 -12.66 -2.96 14.70
N LEU A 186 -11.99 -2.03 15.39
CA LEU A 186 -12.43 -1.46 16.67
C LEU A 186 -13.25 -0.18 16.46
N HIS A 187 -13.08 0.48 15.31
CA HIS A 187 -13.83 1.66 14.91
C HIS A 187 -14.51 1.43 13.56
N THR A 188 -15.64 2.10 13.32
CA THR A 188 -16.44 1.96 12.10
C THR A 188 -15.72 2.43 10.83
N ASP A 189 -14.71 3.28 10.99
CA ASP A 189 -13.94 3.94 9.94
C ASP A 189 -12.49 3.47 9.87
N GLU A 190 -12.20 2.26 10.36
CA GLU A 190 -10.87 1.65 10.38
C GLU A 190 -10.63 0.76 9.15
N PRO A 191 -9.96 1.25 8.09
CA PRO A 191 -9.71 0.50 6.85
C PRO A 191 -8.61 -0.57 6.97
N GLU A 192 -7.82 -0.57 8.04
CA GLU A 192 -6.60 -1.35 8.14
C GLU A 192 -6.85 -2.86 8.38
N TYR A 193 -6.08 -3.70 7.69
CA TYR A 193 -6.07 -5.15 7.92
C TYR A 193 -5.11 -5.53 9.05
N TYR A 194 -5.65 -5.65 10.26
CA TYR A 194 -4.90 -6.10 11.44
C TYR A 194 -4.77 -7.61 11.52
N VAL A 195 -3.60 -8.08 11.95
CA VAL A 195 -3.31 -9.48 12.24
C VAL A 195 -2.67 -9.66 13.61
N GLY A 196 -2.88 -10.81 14.24
CA GLY A 196 -2.25 -11.15 15.52
C GLY A 196 -0.80 -11.60 15.33
N LEU A 197 0.16 -10.70 15.55
CA LEU A 197 1.59 -11.03 15.53
C LEU A 197 2.05 -11.47 16.92
N VAL A 198 2.51 -12.72 17.05
CA VAL A 198 2.83 -13.36 18.35
C VAL A 198 4.33 -13.41 18.68
N GLY A 199 5.16 -12.86 17.81
CA GLY A 199 6.60 -12.80 18.01
C GLY A 199 7.38 -12.66 16.70
N VAL A 200 8.69 -12.48 16.84
CA VAL A 200 9.65 -12.33 15.73
C VAL A 200 10.78 -13.33 15.92
N SER A 201 11.30 -13.86 14.81
CA SER A 201 12.45 -14.77 14.80
C SER A 201 13.52 -14.27 13.85
N LEU A 202 14.79 -14.46 14.24
CA LEU A 202 15.94 -14.30 13.36
C LEU A 202 16.42 -15.68 12.93
N GLY A 203 16.16 -16.06 11.68
CA GLY A 203 16.35 -17.43 11.21
C GLY A 203 15.42 -18.39 11.97
N ALA A 204 15.98 -19.43 12.60
CA ALA A 204 15.23 -20.39 13.42
C ALA A 204 15.11 -19.98 14.90
N ARG A 205 15.78 -18.89 15.31
CA ARG A 205 15.81 -18.47 16.71
C ARG A 205 14.72 -17.44 16.97
N ARG A 206 13.77 -17.80 17.84
CA ARG A 206 12.78 -16.85 18.37
C ARG A 206 13.45 -15.80 19.25
N LEU A 207 13.02 -14.55 19.12
CA LEU A 207 13.52 -13.44 19.93
C LEU A 207 12.60 -13.24 21.14
N ASP A 208 12.79 -14.04 22.20
CA ASP A 208 11.88 -14.09 23.35
C ASP A 208 11.84 -12.80 24.19
N ALA A 209 12.82 -11.91 24.01
CA ALA A 209 12.79 -10.56 24.60
C ALA A 209 11.65 -9.69 24.01
N ILE A 210 11.15 -10.01 22.82
CA ILE A 210 9.96 -9.38 22.24
C ILE A 210 8.74 -10.12 22.78
N ARG A 211 8.13 -9.56 23.83
CA ARG A 211 6.95 -10.15 24.44
C ARG A 211 5.72 -9.97 23.53
N PRO A 212 4.79 -10.93 23.46
CA PRO A 212 3.58 -10.80 22.62
C PRO A 212 2.78 -9.52 22.90
N GLU A 213 2.77 -9.05 24.14
CA GLU A 213 2.05 -7.84 24.57
C GLU A 213 2.60 -6.58 23.89
N THR A 214 3.90 -6.55 23.58
CA THR A 214 4.54 -5.45 22.84
C THR A 214 4.00 -5.31 21.41
N LEU A 215 3.46 -6.39 20.84
CA LEU A 215 2.95 -6.46 19.46
C LEU A 215 1.42 -6.55 19.40
N ALA A 216 0.77 -6.73 20.55
CA ALA A 216 -0.66 -6.97 20.64
C ALA A 216 -1.46 -5.72 20.26
N ARG A 217 -2.63 -5.95 19.65
CA ARG A 217 -3.63 -4.91 19.44
C ARG A 217 -4.40 -4.72 20.74
N ARG A 218 -4.39 -3.50 21.26
CA ARG A 218 -5.05 -3.12 22.51
C ARG A 218 -6.49 -2.70 22.25
N ALA A 219 -7.33 -2.80 23.28
CA ALA A 219 -8.75 -2.45 23.20
C ALA A 219 -9.01 -0.94 23.02
N ASP A 220 -8.01 -0.10 23.31
CA ASP A 220 -8.03 1.34 23.12
C ASP A 220 -7.70 1.77 21.67
N GLY A 221 -7.55 0.82 20.73
CA GLY A 221 -7.22 1.07 19.33
C GLY A 221 -5.72 1.10 19.04
N GLU A 222 -4.87 1.10 20.07
CA GLU A 222 -3.43 1.22 19.90
C GLU A 222 -2.72 -0.13 19.69
N GLY A 223 -1.52 -0.07 19.11
CA GLY A 223 -0.68 -1.26 18.87
C GLY A 223 -1.19 -2.15 17.74
N GLY A 224 -0.82 -3.43 17.78
CA GLY A 224 -1.15 -4.40 16.73
C GLY A 224 -0.19 -4.41 15.55
N CYS A 225 -0.50 -5.25 14.56
CA CYS A 225 0.26 -5.40 13.33
C CYS A 225 -0.67 -5.24 12.13
N VAL A 226 -0.37 -4.26 11.27
CA VAL A 226 -1.13 -3.98 10.04
C VAL A 226 -0.40 -4.54 8.84
N VAL A 227 -1.15 -5.16 7.93
CA VAL A 227 -0.64 -5.53 6.60
C VAL A 227 -0.75 -4.33 5.67
N ASP A 228 0.34 -3.58 5.52
CA ASP A 228 0.44 -2.38 4.67
C ASP A 228 1.28 -2.63 3.40
N LEU A 229 0.72 -2.35 2.22
CA LEU A 229 1.41 -2.47 0.93
C LEU A 229 2.10 -1.18 0.46
N GLY A 230 1.85 -0.05 1.12
CA GLY A 230 2.38 1.26 0.73
C GLY A 230 3.88 1.42 1.07
N PRO A 231 4.31 1.23 2.33
CA PRO A 231 5.68 1.45 2.75
C PRO A 231 6.68 0.46 2.13
N PRO A 232 7.88 0.92 1.74
CA PRO A 232 8.95 0.04 1.28
C PRO A 232 9.60 -0.79 2.39
N VAL A 233 9.33 -0.45 3.64
CA VAL A 233 10.00 -0.98 4.82
C VAL A 233 8.97 -1.38 5.86
N MET A 234 9.30 -2.43 6.62
CA MET A 234 8.55 -2.78 7.81
C MET A 234 8.88 -1.79 8.93
N VAL A 235 7.85 -1.28 9.59
CA VAL A 235 7.99 -0.40 10.76
C VAL A 235 7.62 -1.19 12.01
N MET A 236 8.42 -1.06 13.07
CA MET A 236 8.20 -1.70 14.36
C MET A 236 8.18 -0.66 15.47
N VAL A 237 7.54 -1.00 16.59
CA VAL A 237 7.72 -0.25 17.84
C VAL A 237 9.18 -0.32 18.28
N GLN A 238 9.68 0.76 18.89
CA GLN A 238 11.12 0.96 19.12
C GLN A 238 11.72 -0.16 19.98
N GLU A 239 10.95 -0.62 20.97
CA GLU A 239 11.30 -1.69 21.88
C GLU A 239 11.54 -3.00 21.14
N ALA A 240 10.64 -3.39 20.22
CA ALA A 240 10.79 -4.59 19.41
C ALA A 240 11.90 -4.43 18.36
N TYR A 241 12.01 -3.24 17.74
CA TYR A 241 13.06 -2.94 16.77
C TYR A 241 14.45 -3.08 17.36
N GLY A 242 14.68 -2.54 18.56
CA GLY A 242 15.98 -2.63 19.24
C GLY A 242 16.45 -4.07 19.45
N VAL A 243 15.54 -4.97 19.86
CA VAL A 243 15.86 -6.40 20.00
C VAL A 243 16.21 -7.05 18.65
N VAL A 244 15.49 -6.71 17.58
CA VAL A 244 15.78 -7.22 16.23
C VAL A 244 17.13 -6.71 15.73
N GLU A 245 17.40 -5.42 15.91
CA GLU A 245 18.64 -4.76 15.49
C GLU A 245 19.85 -5.38 16.20
N GLU A 246 19.79 -5.49 17.53
CA GLU A 246 20.84 -6.11 18.33
C GLU A 246 21.09 -7.57 17.90
N ALA A 247 20.02 -8.37 17.78
CA ALA A 247 20.12 -9.75 17.36
C ALA A 247 20.73 -9.89 15.95
N LEU A 248 20.41 -8.98 15.04
CA LEU A 248 20.96 -8.95 13.69
C LEU A 248 22.45 -8.60 13.70
N TRP A 249 22.85 -7.57 14.46
CA TRP A 249 24.26 -7.18 14.60
C TRP A 249 25.10 -8.27 15.24
N SER A 250 24.65 -8.89 16.32
CA SER A 250 25.36 -10.03 16.92
C SER A 250 25.56 -11.18 15.93
N GLU A 251 24.54 -11.48 15.10
CA GLU A 251 24.69 -12.53 14.08
C GLU A 251 25.67 -12.12 12.97
N LEU A 252 25.69 -10.87 12.53
CA LEU A 252 26.65 -10.41 11.52
C LEU A 252 28.10 -10.38 12.02
N GLU A 253 28.31 -9.99 13.27
CA GLU A 253 29.62 -10.03 13.93
C GLU A 253 30.14 -11.47 14.02
N ARG A 254 29.27 -12.41 14.42
CA ARG A 254 29.59 -13.84 14.50
C ARG A 254 30.03 -14.44 13.15
N HIS A 255 29.55 -13.89 12.03
CA HIS A 255 29.96 -14.29 10.68
C HIS A 255 31.08 -13.41 10.08
N GLY A 256 31.81 -12.67 10.91
CA GLY A 256 33.01 -11.93 10.49
C GLY A 256 32.75 -10.69 9.64
N ARG A 257 31.56 -10.07 9.76
CA ARG A 257 31.24 -8.79 9.08
C ARG A 257 31.33 -7.59 10.04
N SER A 258 32.35 -7.56 10.90
CA SER A 258 32.66 -6.46 11.80
C SER A 258 33.16 -5.23 11.02
N GLY A 259 32.35 -4.18 10.91
CA GLY A 259 32.80 -2.95 10.25
C GLY A 259 31.77 -1.85 9.99
N TRP A 260 30.58 -1.88 10.60
CA TRP A 260 29.61 -0.78 10.50
C TRP A 260 29.23 -0.33 11.90
N GLY A 261 29.96 0.67 12.39
CA GLY A 261 29.67 1.32 13.66
C GLY A 261 28.34 2.09 13.62
N SER A 262 27.74 2.20 14.80
CA SER A 262 26.58 3.02 15.19
C SER A 262 26.30 4.22 14.27
N GLY A 263 25.37 4.03 13.34
CA GLY A 263 24.77 5.04 12.50
C GLY A 263 23.44 4.50 11.99
N VAL A 264 22.37 5.29 12.14
CA VAL A 264 20.98 4.94 11.79
C VAL A 264 20.92 4.10 10.51
N ALA A 265 20.61 2.82 10.65
CA ALA A 265 20.46 1.91 9.52
C ALA A 265 19.09 2.13 8.87
N THR A 266 18.99 3.10 7.97
CA THR A 266 18.04 2.97 6.87
C THR A 266 18.48 1.78 6.04
N ALA A 267 17.64 0.74 5.92
CA ALA A 267 17.86 -0.37 5.01
C ALA A 267 17.77 0.12 3.55
N SER A 268 18.85 0.75 3.08
CA SER A 268 19.01 1.29 1.74
C SER A 268 20.36 0.81 1.20
N ALA A 269 20.29 -0.14 0.27
CA ALA A 269 21.27 -0.51 -0.76
C ALA A 269 22.79 -0.31 -0.50
N CYS A 270 23.54 -1.41 -0.62
CA CYS A 270 24.98 -1.42 -0.91
C CYS A 270 25.33 -0.45 -2.07
N GLY A 271 25.94 0.70 -1.76
CA GLY A 271 26.56 1.62 -2.72
C GLY A 271 28.09 1.62 -2.58
N ARG A 272 28.81 1.15 -3.60
CA ARG A 272 30.29 1.15 -3.64
C ARG A 272 30.86 2.53 -4.00
N ARG A 273 31.86 3.00 -3.25
CA ARG A 273 32.94 3.85 -3.80
C ARG A 273 33.98 2.96 -4.48
N ARG A 274 34.35 3.30 -5.72
CA ARG A 274 35.44 2.66 -6.48
C ARG A 274 36.80 3.13 -5.95
N ARG A 275 37.75 2.19 -5.79
CA ARG A 275 39.18 2.41 -6.09
C ARG A 275 39.66 1.31 -7.05
N PRO A 276 40.63 1.61 -7.94
CA PRO A 276 40.95 0.78 -9.10
C PRO A 276 42.07 -0.22 -8.78
N GLY A 277 41.97 -1.41 -9.38
CA GLY A 277 43.01 -2.44 -9.35
C GLY A 277 42.76 -3.51 -8.29
N GLY A 278 42.37 -4.71 -8.74
CA GLY A 278 42.22 -5.89 -7.89
C GLY A 278 41.12 -6.81 -8.38
N ALA A 279 41.52 -8.00 -8.84
CA ALA A 279 40.69 -9.00 -9.52
C ALA A 279 39.32 -9.26 -8.87
N SER A 280 38.26 -9.25 -9.68
CA SER A 280 36.89 -9.52 -9.23
C SER A 280 36.73 -10.98 -8.82
N ARG A 281 36.71 -11.28 -7.52
CA ARG A 281 36.05 -12.49 -7.01
C ARG A 281 34.64 -12.10 -6.56
N ARG A 282 33.66 -12.59 -7.31
CA ARG A 282 32.23 -12.46 -7.00
C ARG A 282 31.95 -13.26 -5.73
N CYS A 283 31.52 -12.61 -4.66
CA CYS A 283 30.77 -13.29 -3.60
C CYS A 283 29.28 -13.04 -3.86
N CYS A 284 28.74 -13.77 -4.83
CA CYS A 284 27.32 -14.10 -4.81
C CYS A 284 27.17 -15.24 -3.81
N SER A 285 26.33 -15.08 -2.78
CA SER A 285 25.77 -16.26 -2.11
C SER A 285 24.90 -16.98 -3.15
N THR A 286 25.44 -18.04 -3.75
CA THR A 286 24.68 -18.97 -4.57
C THR A 286 23.73 -19.77 -3.68
N SER A 287 22.51 -19.26 -3.52
CA SER A 287 21.33 -20.13 -3.46
C SER A 287 20.46 -19.81 -4.69
N PRO A 288 20.55 -20.60 -5.77
CA PRO A 288 19.87 -20.29 -7.04
C PRO A 288 18.35 -20.52 -7.03
N ARG A 289 17.68 -20.78 -5.89
CA ARG A 289 16.30 -21.32 -5.90
C ARG A 289 15.24 -20.64 -5.04
N ARG A 290 15.47 -19.49 -4.41
CA ARG A 290 14.37 -18.76 -3.75
C ARG A 290 14.31 -17.29 -4.18
N ARG A 291 13.71 -17.09 -5.35
CA ARG A 291 13.12 -15.79 -5.74
C ARG A 291 12.05 -15.46 -4.68
N ARG A 292 12.20 -14.35 -3.96
CA ARG A 292 11.24 -13.96 -2.92
C ARG A 292 10.08 -13.24 -3.58
N CYS A 293 8.99 -13.97 -3.78
CA CYS A 293 7.68 -13.38 -4.04
C CYS A 293 6.91 -13.33 -2.71
N TRP A 294 6.22 -12.23 -2.44
CA TRP A 294 5.32 -12.13 -1.29
C TRP A 294 3.89 -12.21 -1.80
N CYS A 295 3.27 -13.38 -1.67
CA CYS A 295 1.88 -13.58 -2.09
C CYS A 295 0.98 -13.80 -0.86
N SER A 296 -0.13 -13.08 -0.77
CA SER A 296 -1.12 -13.22 0.31
C SER A 296 -2.54 -13.14 -0.23
N ARG A 297 -3.49 -13.70 0.54
CA ARG A 297 -4.94 -13.68 0.28
C ARG A 297 -5.62 -13.22 1.57
N LEU A 298 -6.44 -12.17 1.47
CA LEU A 298 -7.18 -11.58 2.59
C LEU A 298 -8.67 -11.74 2.31
N SER A 299 -9.41 -12.30 3.27
CA SER A 299 -10.87 -12.45 3.21
C SER A 299 -11.53 -12.00 4.49
N SER A 300 -12.64 -11.29 4.35
CA SER A 300 -13.59 -11.05 5.44
C SER A 300 -14.45 -12.30 5.65
N SER A 301 -14.64 -12.74 6.89
CA SER A 301 -15.68 -13.71 7.24
C SER A 301 -17.02 -13.00 7.31
N SER A 302 -18.01 -13.51 6.58
CA SER A 302 -19.43 -13.13 6.69
C SER A 302 -19.99 -13.44 8.08
#